data_AF-A0A442VZJ8-F1
#
_entry.id   AF-A0A442VZJ8-F1
#
_cell.length_a   1.000
_cell.length_b   1.000
_cell.length_c   1.000
_cell.angle_alpha   90.00
_cell.angle_beta   90.00
_cell.angle_gamma   90.00
#
_symmetry.space_group_name_H-M   'P 1'
#
loop_
_entity.id
_entity.type
_entity.pdbx_description
1 polymer ?
#
loop_
_entity_poly.entity_id
_entity_poly.type
_entity_poly.pdbx_seq_one_letter_code
_entity_poly.pdbx_strand_id
1 'polypeptide(L)' 'FALMADPGSRKYVGSAFVSVNREMRERLWKRVQEHAGPPPKDMPKRPATQWVKPGIKARVKHLRGEKDLRHASLQDFWDE' A
#
# COMPACT_ATOMS: atom_id res chain seq x y z
N PHE A 1 6.38 6.62 -0.59
CA PHE A 1 6.28 5.15 -0.51
C PHE A 1 4.91 4.80 0.06
N ALA A 2 4.36 3.63 -0.26
CA ALA A 2 3.10 3.12 0.25
C ALA A 2 3.39 2.12 1.38
N LEU A 3 2.57 2.13 2.43
CA LEU A 3 2.58 1.09 3.46
C LEU A 3 1.65 -0.03 2.99
N MET A 4 2.15 -1.25 2.99
CA MET A 4 1.42 -2.41 2.50
C MET A 4 0.95 -3.27 3.67
N ALA A 5 -0.25 -3.82 3.52
CA ALA A 5 -0.81 -4.79 4.45
C ALA A 5 -1.14 -6.09 3.70
N ASP A 6 -0.99 -7.23 4.40
CA ASP A 6 -1.40 -8.52 3.88
C ASP A 6 -2.92 -8.55 3.66
N PRO A 7 -3.43 -8.91 2.47
CA PRO A 7 -4.87 -8.88 2.18
C PRO A 7 -5.67 -9.86 3.05
N GLY A 8 -5.09 -10.98 3.50
CA GLY A 8 -5.77 -11.96 4.34
C GLY A 8 -5.73 -11.59 5.83
N SER A 9 -4.55 -11.26 6.33
CA SER A 9 -4.27 -11.04 7.75
C SER A 9 -4.47 -9.58 8.17
N ARG A 10 -4.54 -8.65 7.21
CA ARG A 10 -4.59 -7.18 7.41
C ARG A 10 -3.44 -6.65 8.28
N LYS A 11 -2.37 -7.43 8.40
CA LYS A 11 -1.15 -7.06 9.14
C LYS A 11 -0.25 -6.28 8.22
N TYR A 12 0.40 -5.26 8.76
CA TYR A 12 1.45 -4.53 8.06
C TYR A 12 2.57 -5.49 7.68
N VAL A 13 2.91 -5.53 6.39
CA VAL A 13 3.95 -6.42 5.85
C VAL A 13 5.18 -5.65 5.34
N GLY A 14 5.15 -4.32 5.38
CA GLY A 14 6.30 -3.50 5.00
C GLY A 14 5.93 -2.34 4.08
N SER A 15 6.95 -1.67 3.53
CA SER A 15 6.78 -0.48 2.72
C SER A 15 7.26 -0.71 1.27
N ALA A 16 6.46 -0.21 0.33
CA ALA A 16 6.76 -0.27 -1.09
C ALA A 16 7.04 1.13 -1.65
N PHE A 17 8.13 1.26 -2.40
CA PHE A 17 8.42 2.44 -3.16
C PHE A 17 7.48 2.54 -4.36
N VAL A 18 6.86 3.70 -4.54
CA VAL A 18 5.92 3.93 -5.63
C VAL A 18 6.75 4.39 -6.83
N SER A 19 7.25 3.43 -7.61
CA SER A 19 8.09 3.68 -8.80
C SER A 19 7.28 3.76 -10.10
N VAL A 20 5.96 3.87 -10.00
CA VAL A 20 5.07 3.90 -11.18
C VAL A 20 5.08 5.27 -11.86
N ASN A 21 4.74 5.31 -13.16
CA ASN A 21 4.60 6.54 -13.94
C ASN A 21 3.61 7.52 -13.29
N ARG A 22 3.76 8.82 -13.62
CA ARG A 22 2.94 9.90 -13.07
C ARG A 22 1.44 9.64 -13.18
N GLU A 23 0.95 9.21 -14.35
CA GLU A 23 -0.45 8.85 -14.56
C GLU A 23 -0.94 7.78 -13.56
N MET A 24 -0.14 6.74 -13.38
CA MET A 24 -0.47 5.63 -12.49
C MET A 24 -0.44 6.07 -11.02
N ARG A 25 0.47 6.98 -10.66
CA ARG A 25 0.51 7.62 -9.35
C ARG A 25 -0.73 8.47 -9.12
N GLU A 26 -1.21 9.23 -10.11
CA GLU A 26 -2.42 10.05 -9.99
C GLU A 26 -3.67 9.17 -9.86
N ARG A 27 -3.76 8.06 -10.61
CA ARG A 27 -4.83 7.05 -10.44
C ARG A 27 -4.80 6.43 -9.05
N LEU A 28 -3.61 6.05 -8.57
CA LEU A 28 -3.44 5.52 -7.22
C LEU A 28 -3.88 6.56 -6.17
N TRP A 29 -3.50 7.83 -6.37
CA TRP A 29 -3.85 8.90 -5.45
C TRP A 29 -5.36 9.18 -5.42
N LYS A 30 -6.02 9.23 -6.58
CA LYS A 30 -7.49 9.32 -6.64
C LYS A 30 -8.15 8.17 -5.89
N ARG A 31 -7.72 6.94 -6.14
CA ARG A 31 -8.27 5.76 -5.45
C ARG A 31 -7.99 5.78 -3.94
N VAL A 32 -6.80 6.22 -3.53
CA VAL A 32 -6.47 6.40 -2.11
C VAL A 32 -7.38 7.43 -1.44
N GLN A 33 -7.75 8.50 -2.15
CA GLN A 33 -8.70 9.49 -1.66
C GLN A 33 -10.15 8.95 -1.63
N GLU A 34 -10.59 8.27 -2.69
CA GLU A 34 -11.94 7.69 -2.79
C GLU A 34 -12.16 6.58 -1.76
N HIS A 35 -11.14 5.76 -1.52
CA HIS A 35 -11.16 4.69 -0.52
C HIS A 35 -10.51 5.12 0.79
N ALA A 36 -10.38 6.42 1.05
CA ALA A 36 -9.85 6.91 2.32
C ALA A 36 -10.69 6.36 3.48
N GLY A 37 -10.01 5.80 4.49
CA GLY A 37 -10.65 5.07 5.58
C GLY A 37 -9.97 5.26 6.93
N PRO A 38 -10.58 4.73 8.00
CA PRO A 38 -9.95 4.72 9.31
C PRO A 38 -8.68 3.85 9.28
N PRO A 39 -7.67 4.18 10.11
CA PRO A 39 -6.49 3.35 10.28
C PRO A 39 -6.86 1.93 10.76
N PRO A 40 -6.08 0.90 10.39
CA PRO A 40 -6.20 -0.42 10.99
C PRO A 40 -5.94 -0.36 12.50
N LYS A 41 -6.67 -1.19 13.26
CA LYS A 41 -6.74 -1.19 14.74
C LYS A 41 -5.39 -1.25 15.47
N ASP A 42 -4.38 -1.86 14.85
CA ASP A 42 -3.06 -2.11 15.45
C ASP A 42 -1.95 -1.15 14.98
N MET A 43 -2.29 -0.10 14.21
CA MET A 43 -1.26 0.78 13.63
C MET A 43 -1.08 2.08 14.43
N PRO A 44 0.18 2.45 14.77
CA PRO A 44 0.45 3.69 15.49
C PRO A 44 -0.05 4.89 14.66
N LYS A 45 -0.55 5.93 15.34
CA LYS A 45 -1.02 7.17 14.69
C LYS A 45 0.12 7.78 13.88
N ARG A 46 0.05 7.64 12.56
CA ARG A 46 0.96 8.28 11.61
C ARG A 46 0.22 9.42 10.93
N PRO A 47 0.42 10.69 11.36
CA PRO A 47 -0.31 11.83 10.80
C PRO A 47 0.02 12.07 9.33
N ALA A 48 1.19 11.63 8.85
CA ALA A 48 1.62 11.75 7.46
C ALA A 48 1.20 10.55 6.57
N THR A 49 0.34 9.65 7.05
CA THR A 49 -0.08 8.46 6.30
C THR A 49 -1.59 8.50 6.03
N GLN A 50 -1.96 8.51 4.75
CA GLN A 50 -3.34 8.33 4.33
C GLN A 50 -3.67 6.83 4.35
N TRP A 51 -4.67 6.46 5.16
CA TRP A 51 -5.16 5.08 5.23
C TRP A 51 -6.23 4.86 4.17
N VAL A 52 -6.20 3.67 3.58
CA VAL A 52 -7.21 3.21 2.64
C VAL A 52 -8.00 2.07 3.25
N LYS A 53 -9.29 2.01 2.91
CA LYS A 53 -10.16 0.88 3.21
C LYS A 53 -9.63 -0.37 2.50
N PRO A 54 -9.85 -1.56 3.08
CA PRO A 54 -9.58 -2.82 2.38
C PRO A 54 -10.40 -2.88 1.09
N GLY A 55 -9.74 -3.25 -0.03
CA GLY A 55 -10.36 -3.33 -1.36
C GLY A 55 -9.38 -3.03 -2.50
N ILE A 56 -8.36 -2.21 -2.24
CA ILE A 56 -7.28 -1.96 -3.21
C ILE A 56 -6.22 -3.06 -3.06
N LYS A 57 -6.03 -3.86 -4.11
CA LYS A 57 -4.94 -4.83 -4.22
C LYS A 57 -3.81 -4.22 -5.03
N ALA A 58 -2.57 -4.47 -4.63
CA ALA A 58 -1.41 -3.98 -5.35
C ALA A 58 -0.37 -5.08 -5.54
N ARG A 59 0.22 -5.13 -6.73
CA ARG A 59 1.36 -5.97 -7.06
C ARG A 59 2.64 -5.24 -6.74
N VAL A 60 3.41 -5.82 -5.83
CA VAL A 60 4.69 -5.27 -5.38
C VAL A 60 5.79 -6.27 -5.72
N LYS A 61 6.89 -5.77 -6.28
CA LYS A 61 8.12 -6.53 -6.47
C LYS A 61 9.04 -6.27 -5.28
N HIS A 62 9.43 -7.30 -4.56
CA HIS A 62 10.39 -7.18 -3.45
C HIS A 62 11.53 -8.19 -3.62
N LEU A 63 12.61 -8.00 -2.86
CA LEU A 63 13.71 -8.95 -2.85
C LEU A 63 13.27 -10.26 -2.15
N ARG A 64 13.62 -11.40 -2.75
CA ARG A 64 13.30 -12.73 -2.22
C ARG A 64 14.27 -13.05 -1.09
N GLY A 65 13.76 -13.29 0.12
CA GLY A 65 14.57 -13.68 1.28
C GLY A 65 14.30 -12.88 2.56
N GLU A 66 13.63 -11.73 2.48
CA GLU A 66 13.21 -10.98 3.66
C GLU A 66 11.76 -11.33 4.06
N LYS A 67 11.53 -11.45 5.38
CA LYS A 67 10.21 -11.71 5.99
C LYS A 67 9.23 -10.54 5.80
N ASP A 68 9.77 -9.35 5.58
CA ASP A 68 9.05 -8.11 5.38
C ASP A 68 9.35 -7.55 3.98
N LEU A 69 8.40 -6.78 3.45
CA LEU A 69 8.58 -5.98 2.24
C LEU A 69 9.59 -4.86 2.54
N ARG A 70 10.86 -5.17 2.34
CA ARG A 70 11.99 -4.24 2.30
C ARG A 70 12.50 -4.15 0.86
N HIS A 71 12.87 -2.94 0.44
CA HIS A 71 13.22 -2.63 -0.95
C HIS A 71 12.13 -3.03 -1.97
N ALA A 72 10.87 -2.94 -1.55
CA ALA A 72 9.76 -3.32 -2.38
C ALA A 72 9.38 -2.18 -3.33
N SER A 73 8.96 -2.46 -4.56
CA SER A 73 8.52 -1.49 -5.56
C SER A 73 7.12 -1.84 -6.03
N LEU A 74 6.18 -0.90 -5.88
CA LEU A 74 4.82 -1.05 -6.40
C LEU A 74 4.88 -1.02 -7.92
N GLN A 75 4.43 -2.11 -8.55
CA GLN A 75 4.40 -2.25 -10.00
C GLN A 75 3.01 -1.95 -10.55
N ASP A 76 1.97 -2.46 -9.89
CA ASP A 76 0.61 -2.40 -10.40
C ASP A 76 -0.41 -2.43 -9.26
N PHE A 77 -1.66 -2.06 -9.51
CA PHE A 77 -2.75 -2.13 -8.54
C PHE A 77 -4.11 -2.22 -9.23
N TRP A 78 -5.06 -2.87 -8.57
CA TRP A 78 -6.43 -3.04 -9.03
C TRP A 78 -7.42 -2.98 -7.87
N ASP A 79 -8.66 -2.69 -8.21
CA ASP A 79 -9.81 -2.78 -7.32
C ASP A 79 -10.29 -4.24 -7.31
N GLU A 80 -10.66 -4.79 -6.15
CA GLU A 80 -11.34 -6.09 -6.06
C GLU A 80 -12.77 -6.04 -6.64
#